data_AF-A0AAI8TZ44-F1
#
_entry.id   AF-A0AAI8TZ44-F1
#
_cell.length_a   1.000
_cell.length_b   1.000
_cell.length_c   1.000
_cell.angle_alpha   90.00
_cell.angle_beta   90.00
_cell.angle_gamma   90.00
#
_symmetry.space_group_name_H-M   'P 1'
#
loop_
_entity.id
_entity.type
_entity.pdbx_description
1 polymer ?
#
loop_
_entity_poly.entity_id
_entity_poly.type
_entity_poly.pdbx_seq_one_letter_code
_entity_poly.pdbx_strand_id
1 'polypeptide(L)'
;MRDKRPRKAAVLGSPIAHSRSPQLHLAAYRALGLDGWTYDRIECTAEQLPGLVSGLGPEWVGLSVTMPGKFAALRFAAERTDRADLVGSANTLVRVPGGWRADNTDVDGVVGALGAAGDAALVVGSGGTAPAAVVGLAELGAQRITVVARDAGKADRLVDLATRCGAQSSWCDIAGPGLADAVADAAVAISTIPADAAAPYASALAGVPRLLDAIYDPWPTPLASAVHAAGGEVISGLQMLLNQAFTQVEQFTGMPAPKDAMRAALG
;
A
#
# COMPACT_ATOMS: atom_id res chain seq x y z
N MET A 1 -30.96 -15.97 -0.34
CA MET A 1 -30.62 -14.52 -0.23
C MET A 1 -29.35 -14.40 0.59
N ARG A 2 -28.34 -13.67 0.11
CA ARG A 2 -27.10 -13.45 0.88
C ARG A 2 -27.39 -12.58 2.11
N ASP A 3 -26.65 -12.82 3.19
CA ASP A 3 -26.82 -12.16 4.48
C ASP A 3 -26.50 -10.65 4.39
N LYS A 4 -27.54 -9.80 4.44
CA LYS A 4 -27.44 -8.34 4.43
C LYS A 4 -27.54 -7.73 5.84
N ARG A 5 -27.34 -8.52 6.90
CA ARG A 5 -27.33 -7.98 8.27
C ARG A 5 -26.28 -6.86 8.39
N PRO A 6 -26.51 -5.86 9.25
CA PRO A 6 -25.54 -4.82 9.54
C PRO A 6 -24.19 -5.41 9.95
N ARG A 7 -23.10 -4.92 9.36
CA ARG A 7 -21.72 -5.30 9.69
C ARG A 7 -20.85 -4.07 9.85
N LYS A 8 -19.75 -4.22 10.58
CA LYS A 8 -18.80 -3.14 10.85
C LYS A 8 -17.46 -3.41 10.21
N ALA A 9 -16.88 -2.39 9.61
CA ALA A 9 -15.49 -2.36 9.20
C ALA A 9 -14.84 -1.06 9.66
N ALA A 10 -13.51 -1.00 9.64
CA ALA A 10 -12.79 0.24 9.92
C ALA A 10 -11.41 0.26 9.28
N VAL A 11 -10.82 1.44 9.21
CA VAL A 11 -9.38 1.61 9.00
C VAL A 11 -8.70 1.96 10.33
N LEU A 12 -7.63 1.24 10.65
CA LEU A 12 -6.80 1.43 11.84
C LEU A 12 -5.47 2.11 11.49
N GLY A 13 -5.07 3.12 12.25
CA GLY A 13 -3.74 3.73 12.12
C GLY A 13 -3.59 5.01 12.94
N SER A 14 -2.42 5.65 12.88
CA SER A 14 -2.19 6.95 13.51
C SER A 14 -1.09 7.72 12.76
N PRO A 15 -1.36 8.95 12.29
CA PRO A 15 -2.67 9.62 12.26
C PRO A 15 -3.62 8.97 11.25
N ILE A 16 -4.94 9.06 11.49
CA ILE A 16 -5.95 8.40 10.62
C ILE A 16 -6.98 9.35 9.97
N ALA A 17 -7.00 10.61 10.40
CA ALA A 17 -8.03 11.58 10.02
C ALA A 17 -8.08 11.91 8.51
N HIS A 18 -7.05 11.61 7.74
CA HIS A 18 -7.00 11.89 6.29
C HIS A 18 -7.31 10.66 5.42
N SER A 19 -7.46 9.47 6.02
CA SER A 19 -7.61 8.22 5.25
C SER A 19 -8.85 8.24 4.36
N ARG A 20 -8.69 8.04 3.05
CA ARG A 20 -9.82 7.99 2.09
C ARG A 20 -10.52 6.62 2.03
N SER A 21 -10.09 5.65 2.84
CA SER A 21 -10.67 4.30 2.88
C SER A 21 -12.18 4.28 3.20
N PRO A 22 -12.70 5.07 4.18
CA PRO A 22 -14.13 5.11 4.43
C PRO A 22 -14.95 5.56 3.23
N GLN A 23 -14.49 6.55 2.46
CA GLN A 23 -15.18 7.02 1.27
C GLN A 23 -15.34 5.90 0.24
N LEU A 24 -14.26 5.17 -0.04
CA LEU A 24 -14.23 4.06 -0.99
C LEU A 24 -15.14 2.91 -0.55
N HIS A 25 -15.00 2.46 0.69
CA HIS A 25 -15.79 1.35 1.21
C HIS A 25 -17.28 1.68 1.33
N LEU A 26 -17.64 2.88 1.81
CA LEU A 26 -19.05 3.29 1.89
C LEU A 26 -19.68 3.50 0.51
N ALA A 27 -18.91 3.97 -0.48
CA ALA A 27 -19.38 3.99 -1.88
C ALA A 27 -19.65 2.57 -2.39
N ALA A 28 -18.74 1.63 -2.12
CA ALA A 28 -18.92 0.23 -2.48
C ALA A 28 -20.14 -0.40 -1.80
N TYR A 29 -20.30 -0.20 -0.49
CA TYR A 29 -21.40 -0.79 0.29
C TYR A 29 -22.76 -0.29 -0.20
N ARG A 30 -22.88 1.00 -0.53
CA ARG A 30 -24.09 1.56 -1.16
C ARG A 30 -24.36 0.95 -2.53
N ALA A 31 -23.34 0.85 -3.39
CA ALA A 31 -23.49 0.25 -4.72
C ALA A 31 -23.87 -1.25 -4.67
N LEU A 32 -23.48 -1.96 -3.61
CA LEU A 32 -23.82 -3.36 -3.37
C LEU A 32 -25.16 -3.54 -2.61
N GLY A 33 -25.83 -2.44 -2.22
CA GLY A 33 -27.07 -2.45 -1.44
C GLY A 33 -26.89 -3.07 -0.05
N LEU A 34 -25.78 -2.73 0.61
CA LEU A 34 -25.39 -3.10 1.97
C LEU A 34 -25.59 -1.90 2.93
N ASP A 35 -26.80 -1.34 2.95
CA ASP A 35 -27.10 -0.05 3.60
C ASP A 35 -26.89 -0.05 5.13
N GLY A 36 -26.89 -1.24 5.76
CA GLY A 36 -26.60 -1.41 7.18
C GLY A 36 -25.11 -1.52 7.53
N TRP A 37 -24.20 -1.47 6.55
CA TRP A 37 -22.76 -1.62 6.78
C TRP A 37 -22.10 -0.28 7.10
N THR A 38 -21.23 -0.27 8.10
CA THR A 38 -20.44 0.91 8.47
C THR A 38 -18.96 0.72 8.17
N TYR A 39 -18.26 1.84 7.96
CA TYR A 39 -16.82 1.88 7.81
C TYR A 39 -16.24 3.09 8.55
N ASP A 40 -15.56 2.83 9.67
CA ASP A 40 -15.08 3.88 10.55
C ASP A 40 -13.57 4.15 10.42
N ARG A 41 -13.12 5.27 10.99
CA ARG A 41 -11.69 5.53 11.22
C ARG A 41 -11.42 5.37 12.71
N ILE A 42 -10.44 4.55 13.07
CA ILE A 42 -10.08 4.33 14.46
C ILE A 42 -8.60 4.66 14.63
N GLU A 43 -8.33 5.64 15.48
CA GLU A 43 -6.96 5.96 15.85
C GLU A 43 -6.37 4.82 16.68
N CYS A 44 -5.26 4.27 16.19
CA CYS A 44 -4.68 3.06 16.74
C CYS A 44 -3.18 2.99 16.44
N THR A 45 -2.35 2.91 17.48
CA THR A 45 -0.92 2.62 17.34
C THR A 45 -0.68 1.12 17.14
N ALA A 46 0.56 0.74 16.80
CA ALA A 46 0.92 -0.66 16.62
C ALA A 46 0.76 -1.48 17.92
N GLU A 47 1.00 -0.86 19.08
CA GLU A 47 0.92 -1.45 20.41
C GLU A 47 -0.53 -1.65 20.84
N GLN A 48 -1.43 -0.74 20.44
CA GLN A 48 -2.85 -0.80 20.77
C GLN A 48 -3.60 -1.84 19.92
N LEU A 49 -3.13 -2.11 18.70
CA LEU A 49 -3.84 -2.94 17.72
C LEU A 49 -4.26 -4.31 18.27
N PRO A 50 -3.38 -5.12 18.91
CA PRO A 50 -3.79 -6.43 19.39
C PRO A 50 -4.93 -6.37 20.42
N GLY A 51 -4.88 -5.41 21.34
CA GLY A 51 -5.92 -5.21 22.35
C GLY A 51 -7.23 -4.74 21.73
N LEU A 52 -7.18 -3.77 20.82
CA LEU A 52 -8.35 -3.26 20.11
C LEU A 52 -9.05 -4.38 19.32
N VAL A 53 -8.30 -5.10 18.48
CA VAL A 53 -8.87 -6.09 17.55
C VAL A 53 -9.41 -7.32 18.31
N SER A 54 -8.80 -7.68 19.45
CA SER A 54 -9.31 -8.75 20.32
C SER A 54 -10.68 -8.44 20.92
N GLY A 55 -10.99 -7.16 21.15
CA GLY A 55 -12.26 -6.71 21.72
C GLY A 55 -13.42 -6.62 20.72
N LEU A 56 -13.18 -6.86 19.43
CA LEU A 56 -14.19 -6.68 18.39
C LEU A 56 -15.13 -7.89 18.28
N GLY A 57 -16.43 -7.60 18.40
CA GLY A 57 -17.51 -8.59 18.32
C GLY A 57 -17.69 -9.22 16.92
N PRO A 58 -18.62 -10.19 16.80
CA PRO A 58 -18.86 -10.93 15.55
C PRO A 58 -19.45 -10.07 14.41
N GLU A 59 -19.96 -8.87 14.69
CA GLU A 59 -20.44 -7.94 13.68
C GLU A 59 -19.31 -7.35 12.81
N TRP A 60 -18.07 -7.39 13.30
CA TRP A 60 -16.90 -6.88 12.60
C TRP A 60 -16.45 -7.86 11.50
N VAL A 61 -16.42 -7.39 10.25
CA VAL A 61 -16.07 -8.21 9.07
C VAL A 61 -14.64 -8.04 8.62
N GLY A 62 -14.08 -6.86 8.80
CA GLY A 62 -12.90 -6.45 8.08
C GLY A 62 -12.28 -5.19 8.67
N LEU A 63 -10.96 -5.14 8.66
CA LEU A 63 -10.20 -3.96 9.06
C LEU A 63 -9.13 -3.71 8.02
N SER A 64 -9.09 -2.51 7.47
CA SER A 64 -7.89 -2.05 6.78
C SER A 64 -6.92 -1.50 7.83
N VAL A 65 -5.62 -1.65 7.60
CA VAL A 65 -4.57 -1.26 8.53
C VAL A 65 -3.55 -0.43 7.78
N THR A 66 -3.30 0.78 8.26
CA THR A 66 -2.26 1.67 7.74
C THR A 66 -1.16 1.85 8.79
N MET A 67 -0.20 2.73 8.50
CA MET A 67 0.86 3.08 9.45
C MET A 67 0.26 3.51 10.81
N PRO A 68 0.85 3.09 11.95
CA PRO A 68 2.02 2.20 12.09
C PRO A 68 1.67 0.70 12.26
N GLY A 69 0.40 0.31 12.15
CA GLY A 69 -0.11 -0.99 12.60
C GLY A 69 0.20 -2.21 11.73
N LYS A 70 0.71 -2.06 10.50
CA LYS A 70 0.79 -3.17 9.52
C LYS A 70 1.57 -4.40 10.00
N PHE A 71 2.67 -4.20 10.73
CA PHE A 71 3.44 -5.31 11.31
C PHE A 71 2.71 -5.98 12.48
N ALA A 72 2.03 -5.19 13.30
CA ALA A 72 1.25 -5.71 14.42
C ALA A 72 0.04 -6.51 13.94
N ALA A 73 -0.62 -6.06 12.86
CA ALA A 73 -1.73 -6.78 12.23
C ALA A 73 -1.32 -8.17 11.74
N LEU A 74 -0.18 -8.28 11.04
CA LEU A 74 0.32 -9.59 10.60
C LEU A 74 0.60 -10.50 11.80
N ARG A 75 1.31 -9.99 12.83
CA ARG A 75 1.62 -10.78 14.03
C ARG A 75 0.38 -11.22 14.80
N PHE A 76 -0.64 -10.38 14.85
CA PHE A 76 -1.88 -10.62 15.57
C PHE A 76 -2.76 -11.69 14.91
N ALA A 77 -2.79 -11.74 13.57
CA ALA A 77 -3.71 -12.61 12.85
C ALA A 77 -3.43 -14.10 13.10
N ALA A 78 -4.51 -14.87 13.18
CA ALA A 78 -4.49 -16.32 13.38
C ALA A 78 -4.16 -17.07 12.07
N GLU A 79 -4.62 -16.53 10.94
CA GLU A 79 -4.32 -17.01 9.60
C GLU A 79 -3.62 -15.91 8.81
N ARG A 80 -2.77 -16.27 7.84
CA ARG A 80 -2.05 -15.31 6.99
C ARG A 80 -2.04 -15.85 5.57
N THR A 81 -2.17 -14.97 4.58
CA THR A 81 -1.95 -15.35 3.19
C THR A 81 -0.45 -15.48 2.91
N ASP A 82 -0.08 -16.33 1.95
CA ASP A 82 1.31 -16.52 1.54
C ASP A 82 1.96 -15.18 1.14
N ARG A 83 1.20 -14.31 0.45
CA ARG A 83 1.67 -12.97 0.08
C ARG A 83 1.89 -12.06 1.29
N ALA A 84 1.06 -12.13 2.33
CA ALA A 84 1.26 -11.32 3.54
C ALA A 84 2.47 -11.79 4.34
N ASP A 85 2.73 -13.11 4.40
CA ASP A 85 3.95 -13.66 5.01
C ASP A 85 5.20 -13.30 4.20
N LEU A 86 5.13 -13.38 2.85
CA LEU A 86 6.24 -12.97 1.98
C LEU A 86 6.59 -11.49 2.14
N VAL A 87 5.58 -10.61 2.16
CA VAL A 87 5.71 -9.16 2.36
C VAL A 87 6.16 -8.83 3.80
N GLY A 88 5.79 -9.67 4.78
CA GLY A 88 6.14 -9.47 6.19
C GLY A 88 5.34 -8.37 6.89
N SER A 89 4.23 -7.91 6.31
CA SER A 89 3.26 -7.03 6.95
C SER A 89 1.85 -7.20 6.35
N ALA A 90 0.81 -6.72 7.04
CA ALA A 90 -0.57 -6.83 6.57
C ALA A 90 -1.29 -5.48 6.65
N ASN A 91 -1.93 -5.07 5.56
CA ASN A 91 -2.80 -3.90 5.52
C ASN A 91 -4.29 -4.27 5.59
N THR A 92 -4.61 -5.56 5.70
CA THR A 92 -5.98 -6.08 5.66
C THR A 92 -6.13 -7.21 6.68
N LEU A 93 -7.13 -7.12 7.55
CA LEU A 93 -7.58 -8.20 8.43
C LEU A 93 -9.02 -8.55 8.04
N VAL A 94 -9.29 -9.83 7.80
CA VAL A 94 -10.63 -10.33 7.46
C VAL A 94 -11.10 -11.28 8.55
N ARG A 95 -12.34 -11.14 8.99
CA ARG A 95 -12.92 -12.04 9.99
C ARG A 95 -13.10 -13.45 9.38
N VAL A 96 -12.57 -14.46 10.06
CA VAL A 96 -12.71 -15.88 9.71
C VAL A 96 -13.19 -16.67 10.95
N PRO A 97 -13.67 -17.93 10.80
CA PRO A 97 -14.15 -18.71 11.95
C PRO A 97 -13.13 -18.84 13.10
N GLY A 98 -11.84 -18.97 12.78
CA GLY A 98 -10.75 -19.10 13.75
C GLY A 98 -10.20 -17.78 14.30
N GLY A 99 -10.76 -16.62 13.93
CA GLY A 99 -10.28 -15.31 14.35
C GLY A 99 -10.17 -14.33 13.18
N TRP A 100 -8.94 -13.90 12.90
CA TRP A 100 -8.65 -12.94 11.84
C TRP A 100 -7.60 -13.51 10.89
N ARG A 101 -7.86 -13.38 9.59
CA ARG A 101 -6.88 -13.66 8.54
C ARG A 101 -6.23 -12.36 8.09
N ALA A 102 -4.91 -12.30 8.11
CA ALA A 102 -4.13 -11.20 7.57
C ALA A 102 -3.87 -11.37 6.08
N ASP A 103 -3.95 -10.26 5.37
CA ASP A 103 -3.60 -10.17 3.96
C ASP A 103 -2.90 -8.82 3.65
N ASN A 104 -2.18 -8.76 2.54
CA ASN A 104 -1.55 -7.55 2.05
C ASN A 104 -2.04 -7.19 0.64
N THR A 105 -3.01 -6.29 0.59
CA THR A 105 -3.60 -5.76 -0.64
C THR A 105 -2.86 -4.53 -1.17
N ASP A 106 -1.82 -4.03 -0.48
CA ASP A 106 -0.98 -2.97 -1.05
C ASP A 106 -0.26 -3.48 -2.31
N VAL A 107 0.00 -4.80 -2.41
CA VAL A 107 0.52 -5.45 -3.63
C VAL A 107 -0.46 -5.23 -4.80
N ASP A 108 -1.75 -5.50 -4.58
CA ASP A 108 -2.80 -5.23 -5.58
C ASP A 108 -2.87 -3.72 -5.91
N GLY A 109 -2.65 -2.89 -4.89
CA GLY A 109 -2.54 -1.44 -5.01
C GLY A 109 -1.45 -1.03 -6.00
N VAL A 110 -0.24 -1.55 -5.84
CA VAL A 110 0.91 -1.26 -6.69
C VAL A 110 0.69 -1.80 -8.10
N VAL A 111 0.32 -3.07 -8.24
CA VAL A 111 0.09 -3.72 -9.52
C VAL A 111 -0.99 -3.00 -10.31
N GLY A 112 -2.13 -2.71 -9.69
CA GLY A 112 -3.25 -2.05 -10.35
C GLY A 112 -3.02 -0.57 -10.64
N ALA A 113 -2.26 0.14 -9.81
CA ALA A 113 -1.93 1.56 -10.06
C ALA A 113 -0.89 1.72 -11.16
N LEU A 114 0.10 0.82 -11.21
CA LEU A 114 1.17 0.89 -12.20
C LEU A 114 0.77 0.24 -13.54
N GLY A 115 0.20 -0.97 -13.53
CA GLY A 115 -0.10 -1.74 -14.73
C GLY A 115 1.13 -2.37 -15.42
N ALA A 116 2.28 -1.69 -15.45
CA ALA A 116 3.56 -2.23 -15.95
C ALA A 116 4.76 -1.55 -15.27
N ALA A 117 5.83 -2.28 -14.94
CA ALA A 117 7.01 -1.71 -14.26
C ALA A 117 8.20 -1.41 -15.19
N GLY A 118 8.25 -2.01 -16.38
CA GLY A 118 9.45 -2.03 -17.20
C GLY A 118 10.51 -2.98 -16.64
N ASP A 119 11.74 -2.88 -17.15
CA ASP A 119 12.83 -3.83 -16.81
C ASP A 119 13.51 -3.49 -15.46
N ALA A 120 13.75 -2.21 -15.19
CA ALA A 120 14.40 -1.72 -13.98
C ALA A 120 13.50 -0.76 -13.19
N ALA A 121 13.42 -0.94 -11.88
CA ALA A 121 12.56 -0.16 -11.00
C ALA A 121 13.25 0.27 -9.71
N LEU A 122 12.85 1.42 -9.17
CA LEU A 122 13.30 1.92 -7.87
C LEU A 122 12.19 1.78 -6.81
N VAL A 123 12.58 1.40 -5.61
CA VAL A 123 11.76 1.57 -4.40
C VAL A 123 12.45 2.58 -3.50
N VAL A 124 11.85 3.77 -3.33
CA VAL A 124 12.38 4.82 -2.46
C VAL A 124 11.80 4.64 -1.07
N GLY A 125 12.66 4.26 -0.12
CA GLY A 125 12.31 3.97 1.26
C GLY A 125 12.40 2.49 1.63
N SER A 126 12.45 2.23 2.96
CA SER A 126 12.53 0.88 3.53
C SER A 126 11.49 0.58 4.61
N GLY A 127 10.39 1.36 4.62
CA GLY A 127 9.29 1.28 5.58
C GLY A 127 8.31 0.13 5.35
N GLY A 128 7.15 0.14 6.04
CA GLY A 128 6.17 -0.97 5.98
C GLY A 128 5.47 -1.16 4.63
N THR A 129 5.45 -0.15 3.77
CA THR A 129 4.88 -0.24 2.41
C THR A 129 5.90 -0.71 1.37
N ALA A 130 7.20 -0.53 1.64
CA ALA A 130 8.27 -0.88 0.70
C ALA A 130 8.32 -2.38 0.33
N PRO A 131 8.08 -3.34 1.25
CA PRO A 131 8.02 -4.75 0.86
C PRO A 131 6.92 -5.06 -0.16
N ALA A 132 5.74 -4.44 -0.03
CA ALA A 132 4.65 -4.63 -0.99
C ALA A 132 4.97 -3.99 -2.35
N ALA A 133 5.68 -2.86 -2.36
CA ALA A 133 6.21 -2.25 -3.58
C ALA A 133 7.19 -3.18 -4.31
N VAL A 134 8.11 -3.82 -3.58
CA VAL A 134 9.05 -4.81 -4.15
C VAL A 134 8.29 -5.98 -4.76
N VAL A 135 7.37 -6.59 -4.02
CA VAL A 135 6.58 -7.74 -4.51
C VAL A 135 5.75 -7.34 -5.74
N GLY A 136 5.07 -6.19 -5.69
CA GLY A 136 4.26 -5.71 -6.82
C GLY A 136 5.09 -5.40 -8.07
N LEU A 137 6.30 -4.84 -7.93
CA LEU A 137 7.21 -4.63 -9.06
C LEU A 137 7.67 -5.95 -9.68
N ALA A 138 8.00 -6.94 -8.85
CA ALA A 138 8.37 -8.26 -9.33
C ALA A 138 7.21 -8.97 -10.05
N GLU A 139 5.97 -8.87 -9.54
CA GLU A 139 4.77 -9.38 -10.22
C GLU A 139 4.51 -8.69 -11.57
N LEU A 140 4.86 -7.41 -11.68
CA LEU A 140 4.81 -6.66 -12.94
C LEU A 140 5.97 -6.97 -13.90
N GLY A 141 6.87 -7.88 -13.53
CA GLY A 141 7.95 -8.38 -14.38
C GLY A 141 9.26 -7.59 -14.33
N ALA A 142 9.44 -6.69 -13.35
CA ALA A 142 10.71 -5.99 -13.18
C ALA A 142 11.85 -6.99 -12.92
N GLN A 143 12.90 -6.94 -13.74
CA GLN A 143 14.07 -7.81 -13.63
C GLN A 143 15.13 -7.24 -12.69
N ARG A 144 15.20 -5.91 -12.55
CA ARG A 144 16.10 -5.20 -11.64
C ARG A 144 15.29 -4.32 -10.68
N ILE A 145 15.49 -4.48 -9.38
CA ILE A 145 14.88 -3.65 -8.35
C ILE A 145 15.97 -3.05 -7.46
N THR A 146 16.12 -1.73 -7.52
CA THR A 146 17.05 -1.00 -6.66
C THR A 146 16.31 -0.37 -5.49
N VAL A 147 16.68 -0.73 -4.27
CA VAL A 147 16.13 -0.13 -3.05
C VAL A 147 16.94 1.11 -2.70
N VAL A 148 16.32 2.28 -2.87
CA VAL A 148 16.91 3.58 -2.58
C VAL A 148 16.53 4.00 -1.16
N ALA A 149 17.47 3.91 -0.21
CA ALA A 149 17.23 4.19 1.19
C ALA A 149 18.49 4.63 1.94
N ARG A 150 18.34 5.39 3.03
CA ARG A 150 19.48 5.89 3.86
C ARG A 150 20.24 4.78 4.59
N ASP A 151 19.52 3.75 5.03
CA ASP A 151 20.03 2.73 5.95
C ASP A 151 20.11 1.39 5.20
N ALA A 152 21.33 0.96 4.89
CA ALA A 152 21.60 -0.30 4.19
C ALA A 152 21.03 -1.50 4.96
N GLY A 153 21.23 -1.57 6.28
CA GLY A 153 20.74 -2.68 7.10
C GLY A 153 19.21 -2.81 7.09
N LYS A 154 18.48 -1.69 7.03
CA LYS A 154 17.02 -1.71 6.86
C LYS A 154 16.58 -2.05 5.43
N ALA A 155 17.44 -1.80 4.44
CA ALA A 155 17.20 -2.12 3.04
C ALA A 155 17.54 -3.57 2.70
N ASP A 156 18.47 -4.22 3.41
CA ASP A 156 18.92 -5.59 3.14
C ASP A 156 17.74 -6.57 3.02
N ARG A 157 16.77 -6.49 3.95
CA ARG A 157 15.56 -7.33 3.91
C ARG A 157 14.74 -7.18 2.62
N LEU A 158 14.78 -6.00 1.99
CA LEU A 158 14.05 -5.70 0.76
C LEU A 158 14.84 -6.16 -0.46
N VAL A 159 16.16 -6.04 -0.42
CA VAL A 159 17.06 -6.62 -1.42
C VAL A 159 16.89 -8.14 -1.45
N ASP A 160 16.94 -8.78 -0.28
CA ASP A 160 16.68 -10.23 -0.15
C ASP A 160 15.28 -10.60 -0.64
N LEU A 161 14.26 -9.81 -0.30
CA LEU A 161 12.89 -10.02 -0.77
C LEU A 161 12.81 -9.96 -2.30
N ALA A 162 13.40 -8.95 -2.93
CA ALA A 162 13.43 -8.82 -4.39
C ALA A 162 14.12 -10.04 -5.04
N THR A 163 15.25 -10.49 -4.47
CA THR A 163 15.94 -11.70 -4.91
C THR A 163 15.06 -12.95 -4.81
N ARG A 164 14.33 -13.13 -3.69
CA ARG A 164 13.38 -14.25 -3.53
C ARG A 164 12.21 -14.18 -4.51
N CYS A 165 11.83 -12.98 -4.94
CA CYS A 165 10.83 -12.76 -5.98
C CYS A 165 11.37 -12.94 -7.41
N GLY A 166 12.66 -13.28 -7.56
CA GLY A 166 13.28 -13.58 -8.85
C GLY A 166 13.89 -12.38 -9.57
N ALA A 167 13.93 -11.20 -8.94
CA ALA A 167 14.59 -10.02 -9.49
C ALA A 167 16.05 -9.93 -9.04
N GLN A 168 16.91 -9.39 -9.90
CA GLN A 168 18.19 -8.85 -9.46
C GLN A 168 17.92 -7.63 -8.58
N SER A 169 18.68 -7.49 -7.50
CA SER A 169 18.43 -6.43 -6.54
C SER A 169 19.70 -5.81 -5.98
N SER A 170 19.64 -4.52 -5.73
CA SER A 170 20.73 -3.75 -5.13
C SER A 170 20.19 -2.73 -4.15
N TRP A 171 21.07 -2.23 -3.28
CA TRP A 171 20.80 -1.07 -2.45
C TRP A 171 21.55 0.14 -3.00
N CYS A 172 20.92 1.31 -2.93
CA CYS A 172 21.50 2.59 -3.24
C CYS A 172 21.24 3.56 -2.08
N ASP A 173 22.29 4.22 -1.59
CA ASP A 173 22.12 5.33 -0.65
C ASP A 173 21.42 6.50 -1.35
N ILE A 174 20.30 6.94 -0.80
CA ILE A 174 19.51 8.08 -1.33
C ILE A 174 20.30 9.39 -1.32
N ALA A 175 21.32 9.52 -0.47
CA ALA A 175 22.23 10.68 -0.46
C ALA A 175 23.57 10.38 -1.18
N GLY A 176 23.72 9.17 -1.72
CA GLY A 176 24.95 8.69 -2.31
C GLY A 176 25.13 9.10 -3.78
N PRO A 177 26.38 9.05 -4.29
CA PRO A 177 26.68 9.42 -5.66
C PRO A 177 26.05 8.50 -6.71
N GLY A 178 25.70 7.27 -6.36
CA GLY A 178 25.08 6.30 -7.26
C GLY A 178 23.59 6.54 -7.56
N LEU A 179 22.95 7.53 -6.91
CA LEU A 179 21.52 7.79 -7.10
C LEU A 179 21.23 8.22 -8.55
N ALA A 180 22.08 9.06 -9.14
CA ALA A 180 21.87 9.56 -10.51
C ALA A 180 21.86 8.42 -11.54
N ASP A 181 22.79 7.46 -11.41
CA ASP A 181 22.85 6.29 -12.29
C ASP A 181 21.65 5.38 -12.09
N ALA A 182 21.21 5.17 -10.84
CA ALA A 182 20.02 4.38 -10.54
C ALA A 182 18.74 5.00 -11.13
N VAL A 183 18.59 6.33 -11.07
CA VAL A 183 17.47 7.06 -11.69
C VAL A 183 17.52 6.97 -13.21
N ALA A 184 18.71 7.05 -13.82
CA ALA A 184 18.88 6.96 -15.26
C ALA A 184 18.58 5.57 -15.85
N ASP A 185 18.85 4.48 -15.12
CA ASP A 185 18.51 3.10 -15.54
C ASP A 185 17.02 2.76 -15.33
N ALA A 186 16.34 3.44 -14.39
CA ALA A 186 15.00 3.06 -13.98
C ALA A 186 13.90 3.50 -14.95
N ALA A 187 12.99 2.58 -15.26
CA ALA A 187 11.75 2.87 -15.98
C ALA A 187 10.66 3.43 -15.05
N VAL A 188 10.69 3.07 -13.77
CA VAL A 188 9.70 3.47 -12.77
C VAL A 188 10.32 3.63 -11.38
N ALA A 189 9.80 4.55 -10.58
CA ALA A 189 10.07 4.64 -9.15
C ALA A 189 8.77 4.56 -8.34
N ILE A 190 8.80 3.85 -7.22
CA ILE A 190 7.76 3.89 -6.20
C ILE A 190 8.31 4.60 -4.97
N SER A 191 7.77 5.77 -4.63
CA SER A 191 8.09 6.45 -3.37
C SER A 191 7.18 5.96 -2.24
N THR A 192 7.80 5.49 -1.16
CA THR A 192 7.08 4.98 0.03
C THR A 192 7.37 5.78 1.29
N ILE A 193 8.15 6.86 1.17
CA ILE A 193 8.53 7.75 2.26
C ILE A 193 7.59 8.97 2.34
N PRO A 194 7.47 9.60 3.52
CA PRO A 194 6.75 10.87 3.66
C PRO A 194 7.24 11.95 2.68
N ALA A 195 6.34 12.84 2.25
CA ALA A 195 6.63 13.87 1.24
C ALA A 195 7.74 14.84 1.68
N ASP A 196 7.79 15.20 2.96
CA ASP A 196 8.84 16.01 3.58
C ASP A 196 10.21 15.30 3.60
N ALA A 197 10.21 13.98 3.77
CA ALA A 197 11.43 13.16 3.67
C ALA A 197 11.92 13.00 2.23
N ALA A 198 11.01 12.97 1.24
CA ALA A 198 11.35 12.92 -0.19
C ALA A 198 11.80 14.27 -0.75
N ALA A 199 11.29 15.38 -0.21
CA ALA A 199 11.50 16.72 -0.76
C ALA A 199 12.97 17.11 -1.01
N PRO A 200 13.93 16.81 -0.11
CA PRO A 200 15.35 17.12 -0.35
C PRO A 200 15.95 16.40 -1.56
N TYR A 201 15.36 15.28 -1.97
CA TYR A 201 15.85 14.43 -3.06
C TYR A 201 15.01 14.56 -4.32
N ALA A 202 13.98 15.42 -4.32
CA ALA A 202 13.04 15.57 -5.44
C ALA A 202 13.75 15.88 -6.76
N SER A 203 14.74 16.77 -6.76
CA SER A 203 15.52 17.10 -7.96
C SER A 203 16.38 15.94 -8.46
N ALA A 204 16.93 15.12 -7.56
CA ALA A 204 17.78 13.99 -7.94
C ALA A 204 16.95 12.83 -8.50
N LEU A 205 15.73 12.65 -7.99
CA LEU A 205 14.77 11.64 -8.44
C LEU A 205 13.92 12.07 -9.64
N ALA A 206 13.96 13.36 -10.02
CA ALA A 206 13.09 13.95 -11.05
C ALA A 206 13.22 13.29 -12.43
N GLY A 207 14.38 12.70 -12.73
CA GLY A 207 14.67 12.09 -14.03
C GLY A 207 13.95 10.77 -14.30
N VAL A 208 13.24 10.20 -13.34
CA VAL A 208 12.52 8.95 -13.55
C VAL A 208 11.34 9.14 -14.53
N PRO A 209 11.17 8.28 -15.55
CA PRO A 209 10.09 8.45 -16.53
C PRO A 209 8.68 8.33 -15.93
N ARG A 210 8.53 7.49 -14.89
CA ARG A 210 7.26 7.31 -14.19
C ARG A 210 7.45 7.17 -12.68
N LEU A 211 6.62 7.89 -11.93
CA LEU A 211 6.60 7.86 -10.47
C LEU A 211 5.23 7.40 -9.96
N LEU A 212 5.20 6.39 -9.10
CA LEU A 212 4.09 6.19 -8.16
C LEU A 212 4.50 6.71 -6.79
N ASP A 213 3.85 7.76 -6.31
CA ASP A 213 4.07 8.28 -4.96
C ASP A 213 2.97 7.75 -4.04
N ALA A 214 3.32 6.99 -2.99
CA ALA A 214 2.35 6.45 -2.04
C ALA A 214 1.60 7.55 -1.28
N ILE A 215 2.14 8.77 -1.23
CA ILE A 215 1.48 9.94 -0.64
C ILE A 215 0.41 10.48 -1.60
N TYR A 216 -0.72 10.89 -1.04
CA TYR A 216 -1.84 11.44 -1.80
C TYR A 216 -2.47 12.69 -1.17
N ASP A 217 -2.02 13.10 0.01
CA ASP A 217 -2.50 14.30 0.70
C ASP A 217 -1.37 14.82 1.60
N PRO A 218 -0.95 16.10 1.43
CA PRO A 218 -1.31 17.02 0.35
C PRO A 218 -0.78 16.55 -1.03
N TRP A 219 -1.38 17.06 -2.12
CA TRP A 219 -1.01 16.71 -3.50
C TRP A 219 -1.02 17.95 -4.43
N PRO A 220 -0.08 18.07 -5.39
CA PRO A 220 1.07 17.18 -5.64
C PRO A 220 2.15 17.30 -4.54
N THR A 221 2.89 16.22 -4.29
CA THR A 221 4.10 16.28 -3.44
C THR A 221 5.22 17.05 -4.14
N PRO A 222 6.27 17.49 -3.42
CA PRO A 222 7.45 18.08 -4.06
C PRO A 222 8.12 17.14 -5.07
N LEU A 223 8.18 15.84 -4.76
CA LEU A 223 8.73 14.82 -5.66
C LEU A 223 7.87 14.66 -6.92
N ALA A 224 6.56 14.52 -6.76
CA ALA A 224 5.60 14.50 -7.87
C ALA A 224 5.74 15.74 -8.77
N SER A 225 5.82 16.93 -8.18
CA SER A 225 6.00 18.18 -8.92
C SER A 225 7.30 18.20 -9.73
N ALA A 226 8.39 17.71 -9.15
CA ALA A 226 9.69 17.66 -9.81
C ALA A 226 9.72 16.68 -10.99
N VAL A 227 9.18 15.47 -10.81
CA VAL A 227 9.07 14.46 -11.88
C VAL A 227 8.18 14.97 -13.02
N HIS A 228 7.03 15.56 -12.68
CA HIS A 228 6.14 16.13 -13.70
C HIS A 228 6.80 17.28 -14.47
N ALA A 229 7.52 18.18 -13.79
CA ALA A 229 8.25 19.27 -14.43
C ALA A 229 9.39 18.79 -15.35
N ALA A 230 9.95 17.61 -15.08
CA ALA A 230 10.93 16.94 -15.93
C ALA A 230 10.29 16.17 -17.11
N GLY A 231 8.96 16.17 -17.23
CA GLY A 231 8.21 15.49 -18.30
C GLY A 231 7.83 14.04 -17.98
N GLY A 232 8.06 13.58 -16.74
CA GLY A 232 7.66 12.25 -16.29
C GLY A 232 6.17 12.13 -15.97
N GLU A 233 5.67 10.91 -16.03
CA GLU A 233 4.32 10.56 -15.58
C GLU A 233 4.28 10.41 -14.06
N VAL A 234 3.24 10.96 -13.42
CA VAL A 234 3.06 10.87 -11.98
C VAL A 234 1.71 10.24 -11.65
N ILE A 235 1.78 9.19 -10.84
CA ILE A 235 0.63 8.46 -10.31
C ILE A 235 0.54 8.73 -8.81
N SER A 236 -0.60 9.29 -8.39
CA SER A 236 -0.88 9.55 -6.97
C SER A 236 -1.18 8.27 -6.21
N GLY A 237 -0.87 8.26 -4.91
CA GLY A 237 -1.22 7.19 -3.97
C GLY A 237 -2.71 6.91 -3.88
N LEU A 238 -3.59 7.80 -4.38
CA LEU A 238 -5.02 7.50 -4.55
C LEU A 238 -5.26 6.31 -5.48
N GLN A 239 -4.47 6.13 -6.53
CA GLN A 239 -4.61 4.98 -7.44
C GLN A 239 -4.20 3.69 -6.74
N MET A 240 -3.14 3.73 -5.92
CA MET A 240 -2.75 2.59 -5.10
C MET A 240 -3.85 2.25 -4.07
N LEU A 241 -4.39 3.28 -3.39
CA LEU A 241 -5.47 3.14 -2.43
C LEU A 241 -6.76 2.59 -3.05
N LEU A 242 -7.11 3.01 -4.27
CA LEU A 242 -8.27 2.51 -4.99
C LEU A 242 -8.14 1.02 -5.31
N ASN A 243 -7.00 0.62 -5.87
CA ASN A 243 -6.78 -0.75 -6.30
C ASN A 243 -6.71 -1.74 -5.12
N GLN A 244 -6.06 -1.36 -4.02
CA GLN A 244 -6.09 -2.19 -2.80
C GLN A 244 -7.51 -2.29 -2.22
N ALA A 245 -8.31 -1.22 -2.29
CA ALA A 245 -9.66 -1.21 -1.75
C ALA A 245 -10.61 -2.13 -2.52
N PHE A 246 -10.39 -2.35 -3.82
CA PHE A 246 -11.15 -3.34 -4.59
C PHE A 246 -11.06 -4.73 -3.94
N THR A 247 -9.83 -5.20 -3.69
CA THR A 247 -9.62 -6.51 -3.06
C THR A 247 -10.16 -6.54 -1.63
N GLN A 248 -10.01 -5.45 -0.86
CA GLN A 248 -10.56 -5.38 0.50
C GLN A 248 -12.09 -5.48 0.50
N VAL A 249 -12.78 -4.77 -0.39
CA VAL A 249 -14.24 -4.86 -0.56
C VAL A 249 -14.65 -6.30 -0.91
N GLU A 250 -13.96 -6.93 -1.85
CA GLU A 250 -14.23 -8.31 -2.25
C GLU A 250 -14.07 -9.29 -1.09
N GLN A 251 -13.00 -9.14 -0.31
CA GLN A 251 -12.74 -9.98 0.85
C GLN A 251 -13.74 -9.75 1.99
N PHE A 252 -14.13 -8.51 2.26
CA PHE A 252 -15.05 -8.20 3.36
C PHE A 252 -16.48 -8.61 3.03
N THR A 253 -16.92 -8.40 1.79
CA THR A 253 -18.32 -8.59 1.37
C THR A 253 -18.59 -9.94 0.72
N GLY A 254 -17.56 -10.61 0.18
CA GLY A 254 -17.71 -11.78 -0.69
C GLY A 254 -18.40 -11.47 -2.02
N MET A 255 -18.42 -10.20 -2.43
CA MET A 255 -19.03 -9.70 -3.67
C MET A 255 -17.98 -8.99 -4.53
N PRO A 256 -18.06 -9.07 -5.88
CA PRO A 256 -17.16 -8.32 -6.76
C PRO A 256 -17.16 -6.81 -6.45
N ALA A 257 -15.98 -6.17 -6.48
CA ALA A 257 -15.89 -4.74 -6.22
C ALA A 257 -16.67 -3.93 -7.26
N PRO A 258 -17.55 -2.99 -6.87
CA PRO A 258 -18.23 -2.09 -7.80
C PRO A 258 -17.28 -0.97 -8.24
N LYS A 259 -16.33 -1.32 -9.12
CA LYS A 259 -15.16 -0.48 -9.43
C LYS A 259 -15.53 0.94 -9.88
N ASP A 260 -16.59 1.10 -10.67
CA ASP A 260 -17.00 2.42 -11.17
C ASP A 260 -17.56 3.32 -10.06
N ALA A 261 -18.36 2.77 -9.15
CA ALA A 261 -18.86 3.51 -8.00
C ALA A 261 -17.73 3.94 -7.05
N MET A 262 -16.72 3.08 -6.88
CA MET A 262 -15.55 3.38 -6.06
C MET A 262 -14.64 4.42 -6.71
N ARG A 263 -14.42 4.37 -8.03
CA ARG A 263 -13.71 5.41 -8.77
C ARG A 263 -14.38 6.77 -8.63
N ALA A 264 -15.70 6.83 -8.83
CA ALA A 264 -16.47 8.06 -8.70
C ALA A 264 -16.40 8.68 -7.28
N ALA A 265 -16.08 7.88 -6.25
CA ALA A 265 -15.96 8.37 -4.88
C ALA A 265 -14.63 9.10 -4.58
N LEU A 266 -13.64 9.01 -5.48
CA LEU A 266 -12.35 9.70 -5.32
C LEU A 266 -12.30 11.08 -5.98
N GLY A 267 -13.31 11.44 -6.78
CA GLY A 267 -13.34 12.68 -7.55
C GLY A 267 -12.82 12.49 -8.95
#